data_AF-A0A1X1NMQ1-F1
#
_entry.id   AF-A0A1X1NMQ1-F1
#
_cell.length_a   1.000
_cell.length_b   1.000
_cell.length_c   1.000
_cell.angle_alpha   90.00
_cell.angle_beta   90.00
_cell.angle_gamma   90.00
#
_symmetry.space_group_name_H-M   'P 1'
#
loop_
_entity.id
_entity.type
_entity.pdbx_description
1 polymer ?
#
loop_
_entity_poly.entity_id
_entity_poly.type
_entity_poly.pdbx_seq_one_letter_code
_entity_poly.pdbx_strand_id
1 'polypeptide(L)'
;MLQNPENTLFVRGATPVLLLAGAPVHDLLPVLTAPGGAVPRCEGWTIVPRLTLCVVDGPGEAGMMIPSLAAPVIDGTGGTDGTTVPGEMTDWCADAEQAGGAVVLSLDQLPEVLDWAVLLGSGTARGGFVPSLG
;
A
#
# COMPACT_ATOMS: atom_id res chain seq x y z
N MET A 1 1.10 -9.22 13.12
CA MET A 1 0.56 -10.44 12.48
C MET A 1 1.17 -10.63 11.08
N LEU A 2 1.02 -11.77 10.41
CA LEU A 2 1.59 -12.02 9.07
C LEU A 2 0.50 -11.88 7.98
N GLN A 3 0.77 -11.10 6.95
CA GLN A 3 -0.13 -10.89 5.80
C GLN A 3 0.11 -11.97 4.73
N ASN A 4 -0.97 -12.41 4.06
CA ASN A 4 -0.87 -13.31 2.91
C ASN A 4 -0.36 -12.55 1.67
N PRO A 5 0.72 -12.98 1.00
CA PRO A 5 1.19 -12.38 -0.25
C PRO A 5 0.12 -12.31 -1.36
N GLU A 6 -0.79 -13.29 -1.43
CA GLU A 6 -1.89 -13.30 -2.41
C GLU A 6 -2.91 -12.17 -2.18
N ASN A 7 -2.95 -11.64 -0.96
CA ASN A 7 -3.79 -10.51 -0.56
C ASN A 7 -2.97 -9.22 -0.44
N THR A 8 -1.86 -9.13 -1.16
CA THR A 8 -0.95 -7.99 -1.16
C THR A 8 -0.61 -7.59 -2.59
N LEU A 9 -0.58 -6.29 -2.89
CA LEU A 9 -0.05 -5.77 -4.15
C LEU A 9 0.78 -4.52 -3.90
N PHE A 10 2.02 -4.53 -4.39
CA PHE A 10 2.91 -3.38 -4.38
C PHE A 10 2.82 -2.66 -5.72
N VAL A 11 2.51 -1.37 -5.69
CA VAL A 11 2.41 -0.53 -6.89
C VAL A 11 3.47 0.55 -6.82
N ARG A 12 4.33 0.59 -7.84
CA ARG A 12 5.40 1.58 -7.97
C ARG A 12 4.89 2.96 -8.39
N GLY A 13 5.72 3.98 -8.21
CA GLY A 13 5.44 5.34 -8.67
C GLY A 13 6.07 6.40 -7.76
N ALA A 14 5.86 7.67 -8.11
CA ALA A 14 6.39 8.81 -7.33
C ALA A 14 5.91 8.82 -5.87
N THR A 15 4.75 8.25 -5.60
CA THR A 15 4.30 7.90 -4.26
C THR A 15 3.82 6.44 -4.33
N PRO A 16 4.67 5.48 -3.94
CA PRO A 16 4.33 4.07 -4.09
C PRO A 16 3.16 3.69 -3.19
N VAL A 17 2.38 2.71 -3.63
CA VAL A 17 1.19 2.23 -2.95
C VAL A 17 1.38 0.77 -2.53
N LEU A 18 0.94 0.43 -1.32
CA LEU A 18 0.76 -0.93 -0.81
C LEU A 18 -0.74 -1.19 -0.64
N LEU A 19 -1.28 -2.10 -1.44
CA LEU A 19 -2.67 -2.53 -1.39
C LEU A 19 -2.78 -3.85 -0.63
N LEU A 20 -3.78 -3.94 0.25
CA LEU A 20 -3.96 -5.07 1.14
C LEU A 20 -5.43 -5.49 1.17
N ALA A 21 -5.70 -6.77 0.94
CA ALA A 21 -7.01 -7.36 1.18
C ALA A 21 -7.02 -8.15 2.49
N GLY A 22 -8.15 -8.13 3.21
CA GLY A 22 -8.32 -8.91 4.45
C GLY A 22 -7.24 -8.63 5.50
N ALA A 23 -6.69 -7.42 5.53
CA ALA A 23 -5.62 -7.07 6.45
C ALA A 23 -6.12 -7.17 7.91
N PRO A 24 -5.36 -7.79 8.83
CA PRO A 24 -5.79 -7.94 10.22
C PRO A 24 -5.94 -6.61 10.96
N VAL A 25 -5.39 -5.53 10.38
CA VAL A 25 -5.43 -4.18 10.91
C VAL A 25 -6.44 -3.28 10.18
N HIS A 26 -7.30 -3.83 9.31
CA HIS A 26 -8.23 -3.05 8.48
C HIS A 26 -9.01 -2.01 9.31
N ASP A 27 -9.69 -2.43 10.38
CA ASP A 27 -10.52 -1.55 11.20
C ASP A 27 -9.74 -0.54 12.05
N LEU A 28 -8.43 -0.76 12.23
CA LEU A 28 -7.52 0.12 12.96
C LEU A 28 -6.94 1.23 12.07
N LEU A 29 -7.02 1.05 10.74
CA LEU A 29 -6.63 2.07 9.78
C LEU A 29 -7.73 3.15 9.67
N PRO A 30 -7.36 4.43 9.49
CA PRO A 30 -8.32 5.51 9.33
C PRO A 30 -9.16 5.32 8.07
N VAL A 31 -10.39 5.81 8.06
CA VAL A 31 -11.21 5.82 6.84
C VAL A 31 -10.55 6.74 5.83
N LEU A 32 -10.34 6.22 4.61
CA LEU A 32 -9.70 6.97 3.57
C LEU A 32 -10.70 7.96 2.97
N THR A 33 -10.42 9.25 3.15
CA THR A 33 -11.12 10.32 2.44
C THR A 33 -10.07 11.22 1.80
N ALA A 34 -10.08 11.31 0.48
CA ALA A 34 -9.15 12.13 -0.29
C ALA A 34 -9.90 13.19 -1.12
N PRO A 35 -10.66 14.11 -0.50
CA PRO A 35 -11.29 15.20 -1.23
C PRO A 35 -10.20 16.07 -1.88
N GLY A 36 -10.14 16.08 -3.22
CA GLY A 36 -9.11 16.79 -3.98
C GLY A 36 -7.83 16.00 -4.27
N GLY A 37 -7.82 14.68 -4.00
CA GLY A 37 -6.73 13.79 -4.39
C GLY A 37 -5.52 13.75 -3.44
N ALA A 38 -5.52 14.55 -2.38
CA ALA A 38 -4.50 14.49 -1.34
C ALA A 38 -4.81 13.33 -0.37
N VAL A 39 -3.90 12.36 -0.28
CA VAL A 39 -4.02 11.23 0.64
C VAL A 39 -3.61 11.69 2.06
N PRO A 40 -4.47 11.51 3.09
CA PRO A 40 -4.16 11.92 4.45
C PRO A 40 -3.05 11.05 5.05
N ARG A 41 -2.32 11.59 6.03
CA ARG A 41 -1.30 10.86 6.78
C ARG A 41 -1.95 9.92 7.81
N CYS A 42 -1.44 8.70 7.92
CA CYS A 42 -1.80 7.76 8.97
C CYS A 42 -0.98 8.06 10.24
N GLU A 43 -1.52 8.92 11.11
CA GLU A 43 -0.86 9.29 12.36
C GLU A 43 -0.57 8.08 13.25
N GLY A 44 0.65 8.01 13.79
CA GLY A 44 1.12 6.89 14.63
C GLY A 44 1.44 5.61 13.88
N TRP A 45 1.32 5.59 12.55
CA TRP A 45 1.75 4.46 11.70
C TRP A 45 3.10 4.74 11.08
N THR A 46 3.88 3.67 10.88
CA THR A 46 5.16 3.72 10.16
C THR A 46 5.32 2.50 9.25
N ILE A 47 6.12 2.66 8.20
CA ILE A 47 6.44 1.58 7.27
C ILE A 47 7.95 1.32 7.25
N VAL A 48 8.34 0.06 7.23
CA VAL A 48 9.72 -0.38 7.01
C VAL A 48 9.75 -1.14 5.69
N PRO A 49 10.06 -0.48 4.56
CA PRO A 49 10.13 -1.12 3.26
C PRO A 49 11.44 -1.91 3.14
N ARG A 50 11.36 -3.24 3.04
CA ARG A 50 12.52 -4.11 2.76
C ARG A 50 12.16 -5.15 1.70
N LEU A 51 13.20 -5.59 0.99
CA LEU A 51 13.13 -6.54 -0.11
C LEU A 51 12.41 -7.85 0.26
N THR A 52 12.70 -8.40 1.43
CA THR A 52 12.17 -9.70 1.84
C THR A 52 10.95 -9.59 2.75
N LEU A 53 10.86 -8.52 3.55
CA LEU A 53 9.83 -8.34 4.56
C LEU A 53 9.51 -6.86 4.77
N CYS A 54 8.31 -6.42 4.38
CA CYS A 54 7.82 -5.09 4.67
C CYS A 54 7.04 -5.13 5.99
N VAL A 55 7.23 -4.13 6.82
CA VAL A 55 6.48 -4.01 8.08
C VAL A 55 5.64 -2.74 8.00
N VAL A 56 4.35 -2.85 8.32
CA VAL A 56 3.49 -1.72 8.63
C VAL A 56 3.20 -1.79 10.12
N ASP A 57 3.79 -0.86 10.86
CA ASP A 57 3.72 -0.79 12.32
C ASP A 57 2.79 0.34 12.73
N GLY A 58 1.94 0.09 13.72
CA GLY A 58 0.91 1.02 14.15
C GLY A 58 0.82 1.13 15.68
N PRO A 59 -0.14 1.91 16.19
CA PRO A 59 -0.26 2.15 17.63
C PRO A 59 -0.55 0.87 18.44
N GLY A 60 0.09 0.73 19.60
CA GLY A 60 -0.13 -0.38 20.52
C GLY A 60 0.43 -1.70 19.97
N GLU A 61 -0.42 -2.70 19.82
CA GLU A 61 -0.06 -3.99 19.21
C GLU A 61 -0.53 -4.08 17.74
N ALA A 62 -1.00 -2.97 17.17
CA ALA A 62 -1.44 -2.91 15.79
C ALA A 62 -0.23 -2.98 14.86
N GLY A 63 -0.19 -3.99 13.99
CA GLY A 63 0.88 -4.07 13.01
C GLY A 63 0.87 -5.38 12.25
N MET A 64 1.52 -5.36 11.08
CA MET A 64 1.63 -6.53 10.24
C MET A 64 2.96 -6.57 9.50
N MET A 65 3.38 -7.80 9.23
CA MET A 65 4.53 -8.13 8.41
C MET A 65 4.01 -8.70 7.09
N ILE A 66 4.61 -8.26 5.99
CA ILE A 66 4.27 -8.62 4.62
C ILE A 66 5.49 -9.31 4.02
N PRO A 67 5.39 -10.58 3.56
CA PRO A 67 6.46 -11.24 2.82
C PRO A 67 6.64 -10.60 1.42
N SER A 68 7.37 -9.47 1.35
CA SER A 68 7.44 -8.62 0.16
C SER A 68 7.92 -9.34 -1.08
N LEU A 69 8.90 -10.25 -0.93
CA LEU A 69 9.48 -10.99 -2.06
C LEU A 69 8.49 -11.94 -2.74
N ALA A 70 7.45 -12.37 -2.03
CA ALA A 70 6.45 -13.30 -2.53
C ALA A 70 5.19 -12.59 -3.07
N ALA A 71 5.06 -11.28 -2.83
CA ALA A 71 3.92 -10.51 -3.27
C ALA A 71 4.19 -9.87 -4.64
N PRO A 72 3.15 -9.73 -5.49
CA PRO A 72 3.30 -9.07 -6.77
C PRO A 72 3.70 -7.60 -6.61
N VAL A 73 4.57 -7.15 -7.53
CA VAL A 73 4.95 -5.75 -7.72
C VAL A 73 4.59 -5.36 -9.15
N ILE A 74 3.95 -4.22 -9.32
CA ILE A 74 3.60 -3.68 -10.64
C ILE A 74 4.01 -2.21 -10.77
N ASP A 75 4.24 -1.78 -12.00
CA ASP A 75 4.45 -0.38 -12.32
C ASP A 75 3.12 0.37 -12.32
N GLY A 76 2.99 1.38 -11.46
CA GLY A 76 1.81 2.25 -11.40
C GLY A 76 1.66 3.19 -12.59
N THR A 77 2.67 3.24 -13.48
CA THR A 77 2.61 3.97 -14.75
C THR A 77 2.09 3.12 -15.93
N GLY A 78 1.70 1.86 -15.68
CA GLY A 78 1.35 0.88 -16.70
C GLY A 78 0.24 1.32 -17.67
N GLY A 79 0.65 1.54 -18.93
CA GLY A 79 -0.09 1.51 -20.20
C GLY A 79 -1.49 2.14 -20.25
N THR A 80 -1.73 3.03 -21.21
CA THR A 80 -3.05 3.57 -21.59
C THR A 80 -4.14 2.52 -21.86
N ASP A 81 -3.76 1.24 -21.88
CA ASP A 81 -4.55 0.09 -22.32
C ASP A 81 -4.94 -0.84 -21.14
N GLY A 82 -4.66 -0.44 -19.89
CA GLY A 82 -5.08 -1.17 -18.68
C GLY A 82 -4.22 -2.40 -18.34
N THR A 83 -3.12 -2.62 -19.06
CA THR A 83 -2.18 -3.71 -18.82
C THR A 83 -1.23 -3.37 -17.68
N THR A 84 -1.27 -4.16 -16.60
CA THR A 84 -0.29 -4.05 -15.51
C THR A 84 1.08 -4.52 -15.97
N VAL A 85 2.09 -3.67 -15.83
CA VAL A 85 3.48 -4.02 -16.14
C VAL A 85 4.14 -4.56 -14.87
N PRO A 86 4.75 -5.75 -14.88
CA PRO A 86 5.50 -6.25 -13.73
C PRO A 86 6.61 -5.27 -13.31
N GLY A 87 6.74 -5.04 -12.00
CA GLY A 87 7.78 -4.22 -11.40
C GLY A 87 8.69 -5.04 -10.50
N GLU A 88 9.74 -4.40 -9.98
CA GLU A 88 10.72 -5.02 -9.09
C GLU A 88 10.57 -4.48 -7.66
N MET A 89 10.66 -5.38 -6.66
CA MET A 89 10.55 -5.00 -5.25
C MET A 89 11.67 -4.05 -4.81
N THR A 90 12.87 -4.19 -5.39
CA THR A 90 13.99 -3.27 -5.16
C THR A 90 13.64 -1.85 -5.54
N ASP A 91 12.99 -1.69 -6.69
CA ASP A 91 12.63 -0.38 -7.16
C ASP A 91 11.46 0.21 -6.36
N TRP A 92 10.49 -0.61 -5.95
CA TRP A 92 9.44 -0.16 -5.04
C TRP A 92 10.02 0.33 -3.70
N CYS A 93 11.04 -0.35 -3.15
CA CYS A 93 11.74 0.12 -1.95
C CYS A 93 12.40 1.49 -2.18
N ALA A 94 13.05 1.68 -3.33
CA ALA A 94 13.67 2.95 -3.70
C ALA A 94 12.63 4.07 -3.88
N ASP A 95 11.49 3.78 -4.52
CA ASP A 95 10.37 4.70 -4.64
C ASP A 95 9.87 5.13 -3.25
N ALA A 96 9.78 4.19 -2.29
CA ALA A 96 9.30 4.47 -0.94
C ALA A 96 10.30 5.29 -0.11
N GLU A 97 11.60 5.03 -0.27
CA GLU A 97 12.65 5.83 0.32
C GLU A 97 12.61 7.27 -0.21
N GLN A 98 12.50 7.43 -1.53
CA GLN A 98 12.43 8.75 -2.18
C GLN A 98 11.18 9.53 -1.78
N ALA A 99 10.04 8.85 -1.59
CA ALA A 99 8.80 9.46 -1.14
C ALA A 99 8.76 9.69 0.39
N GLY A 100 9.72 9.16 1.16
CA GLY A 100 9.72 9.18 2.62
C GLY A 100 8.61 8.34 3.26
N GLY A 101 8.12 7.32 2.55
CA GLY A 101 7.01 6.47 2.95
C GLY A 101 6.25 5.89 1.76
N ALA A 102 5.06 5.34 2.04
CA ALA A 102 4.17 4.80 1.02
C ALA A 102 2.71 5.05 1.39
N VAL A 103 1.82 5.06 0.41
CA VAL A 103 0.38 5.00 0.68
C VAL A 103 0.00 3.55 0.97
N VAL A 104 -0.58 3.28 2.13
CA VAL A 104 -1.06 1.94 2.49
C VAL A 104 -2.58 1.97 2.46
N LEU A 105 -3.18 1.15 1.59
CA LEU A 105 -4.63 1.00 1.49
C LEU A 105 -5.04 -0.42 1.86
N SER A 106 -5.97 -0.53 2.79
CA SER A 106 -6.67 -1.76 3.08
C SER A 106 -8.06 -1.75 2.43
N LEU A 107 -8.35 -2.81 1.70
CA LEU A 107 -9.55 -3.03 0.90
C LEU A 107 -10.23 -4.33 1.35
N ASP A 108 -11.49 -4.51 0.97
CA ASP A 108 -12.18 -5.78 1.15
C ASP A 108 -11.55 -6.89 0.28
N GLN A 109 -11.22 -6.54 -0.97
CA GLN A 109 -10.60 -7.42 -1.96
C GLN A 109 -9.63 -6.63 -2.84
N LEU A 110 -8.59 -7.29 -3.35
CA LEU A 110 -7.70 -6.69 -4.34
C LEU A 110 -8.44 -6.58 -5.68
N PRO A 111 -8.38 -5.42 -6.36
CA PRO A 111 -9.01 -5.25 -7.66
C PRO A 111 -8.20 -5.96 -8.75
N GLU A 112 -8.89 -6.53 -9.74
CA GLU A 112 -8.24 -7.05 -10.95
C GLU A 112 -7.67 -5.92 -11.83
N VAL A 113 -8.31 -4.75 -11.81
CA VAL A 113 -7.93 -3.55 -12.57
C VAL A 113 -7.79 -2.37 -11.61
N LEU A 114 -6.64 -1.68 -11.65
CA LEU A 114 -6.41 -0.50 -10.82
C LEU A 114 -7.06 0.74 -11.43
N ASP A 115 -8.27 1.05 -10.95
CA ASP A 115 -8.91 2.35 -11.12
C ASP A 115 -8.85 3.13 -9.81
N TRP A 116 -7.92 4.07 -9.72
CA TRP A 116 -7.71 4.90 -8.53
C TRP A 116 -8.94 5.75 -8.17
N ALA A 117 -9.70 6.23 -9.15
CA ALA A 117 -10.88 7.04 -8.88
C ALA A 117 -11.98 6.20 -8.21
N VAL A 118 -12.17 4.97 -8.69
CA VAL A 118 -13.11 4.02 -8.08
C VAL A 118 -12.63 3.56 -6.71
N LEU A 119 -11.36 3.21 -6.55
CA LEU A 119 -10.79 2.74 -5.28
C LEU A 119 -10.88 3.78 -4.17
N LEU A 120 -10.56 5.04 -4.49
CA LEU A 120 -10.63 6.13 -3.51
C LEU A 120 -12.07 6.63 -3.28
N GLY A 121 -12.98 6.37 -4.21
CA GLY A 121 -14.38 6.76 -4.14
C GLY A 121 -15.34 5.72 -3.54
N SER A 122 -14.92 4.47 -3.32
CA SER A 122 -15.79 3.37 -2.86
C SER A 122 -16.31 3.55 -1.43
N GLY A 123 -15.62 4.35 -0.61
CA GLY A 123 -15.93 4.55 0.81
C GLY A 123 -15.59 3.36 1.72
N THR A 124 -15.08 2.26 1.17
CA THR A 124 -14.67 1.06 1.94
C THR A 124 -13.17 0.99 2.17
N ALA A 125 -12.38 1.72 1.38
CA ALA A 125 -10.94 1.80 1.56
C ALA A 125 -10.57 2.47 2.89
N ARG A 126 -9.58 1.90 3.57
CA ARG A 126 -8.98 2.46 4.78
C ARG A 126 -7.48 2.61 4.63
N GLY A 127 -6.89 3.56 5.33
CA GLY A 127 -5.47 3.84 5.32
C GLY A 127 -5.16 5.24 4.82
N GLY A 128 -3.98 5.39 4.21
CA GLY A 128 -3.41 6.70 3.91
C GLY A 128 -1.90 6.64 3.77
N PHE A 129 -1.24 7.80 3.78
CA PHE A 129 0.20 7.91 3.69
C PHE A 129 0.84 7.49 5.01
N VAL A 130 1.67 6.44 4.95
CA VAL A 130 2.42 5.90 6.08
C VAL A 130 3.90 6.27 5.89
N PRO A 131 4.48 7.10 6.78
CA PRO A 131 5.88 7.51 6.70
C PRO A 131 6.83 6.34 6.92
N SER A 132 7.98 6.35 6.25
CA SER A 132 9.06 5.43 6.58
C SER A 132 9.76 5.85 7.88
N LEU A 133 10.16 4.86 8.68
CA LEU A 133 11.19 5.08 9.70
C LEU A 133 12.52 5.28 8.96
N GLY A 134 13.01 6.52 8.97
CA GLY A 134 14.32 6.87 8.41
C GLY A 134 15.48 6.15 9.09
#